data_AF-A0A7G3GCS0-F1
#
_entry.id   AF-A0A7G3GCS0-F1
#
_cell.length_a   1.000
_cell.length_b   1.000
_cell.length_c   1.000
_cell.angle_alpha   90.00
_cell.angle_beta   90.00
_cell.angle_gamma   90.00
#
_symmetry.space_group_name_H-M   'P 1'
#
loop_
_entity.id
_entity.type
_entity.pdbx_description
1 polymer ?
#
loop_
_entity_poly.entity_id
_entity_poly.type
_entity_poly.pdbx_seq_one_letter_code
_entity_poly.pdbx_strand_id
1 'polypeptide(L)'
;MRGFLIKLGLIFGVVIIWFWPNIQGYYRFKQYCAREGGLQVYGKVLPNQGWLAAGTDPYDYQIPLDLKQVAFVRYQDATGARFDVYAKPNPWPKGPDYIFKPVDVTKTVIYMRKYEFIRSIPNELRLGRYRYEVFSTLENRTLISLTNFQYEEFERDKTFLAAPSYVLCERVPSPSKFSEIIFQLRNK
;
A
#
# COMPACT_ATOMS: atom_id res chain seq x y z
N MET A 1 52.34 16.55 -12.33
CA MET A 1 51.51 15.53 -11.66
C MET A 1 50.77 16.05 -10.42
N ARG A 2 51.44 16.68 -9.43
CA ARG A 2 50.78 17.18 -8.19
C ARG A 2 49.56 18.09 -8.43
N GLY A 3 49.67 19.09 -9.31
CA GLY A 3 48.56 20.00 -9.61
C GLY A 3 47.36 19.33 -10.29
N PHE A 4 47.59 18.27 -11.06
CA PHE A 4 46.52 17.49 -11.69
C PHE A 4 45.73 16.67 -10.66
N LEU A 5 46.43 16.02 -9.72
CA LEU A 5 45.79 15.24 -8.64
C LEU A 5 44.93 16.12 -7.71
N ILE A 6 45.39 17.34 -7.41
CA ILE A 6 44.61 18.29 -6.59
C ILE A 6 43.30 18.66 -7.30
N LYS A 7 43.35 18.98 -8.60
CA LYS A 7 42.15 19.30 -9.38
C LYS A 7 41.18 18.13 -9.44
N LEU A 8 41.69 16.92 -9.65
CA LEU A 8 40.88 15.70 -9.67
C LEU A 8 40.20 15.48 -8.31
N GLY A 9 40.94 15.60 -7.21
CA GLY A 9 40.40 15.50 -5.85
C GLY A 9 39.28 16.53 -5.56
N LEU A 10 39.44 17.78 -6.02
CA LEU A 10 38.41 18.81 -5.87
C LEU A 10 37.13 18.46 -6.64
N ILE A 11 37.25 17.97 -7.88
CA ILE A 11 36.10 17.55 -8.70
C ILE A 11 35.35 16.42 -7.98
N PHE A 12 36.08 15.39 -7.52
CA PHE A 12 35.47 14.30 -6.74
C PHE A 12 34.81 14.79 -5.45
N GLY A 13 35.44 15.72 -4.73
CA GLY A 13 34.87 16.32 -3.51
C GLY A 13 33.54 17.03 -3.77
N VAL A 14 33.47 17.86 -4.82
CA VAL A 14 32.23 18.56 -5.21
C VAL A 14 31.14 17.57 -5.58
N VAL A 15 31.47 16.53 -6.36
CA VAL A 15 30.52 15.49 -6.75
C VAL A 15 29.98 14.77 -5.50
N ILE A 16 30.84 14.33 -4.58
CA ILE A 16 30.40 13.64 -3.36
C ILE A 16 29.48 14.53 -2.52
N ILE A 17 29.82 15.81 -2.34
CA ILE A 17 28.99 16.77 -1.59
C ILE A 17 27.62 16.94 -2.27
N TRP A 18 27.61 17.02 -3.61
CA TRP A 18 26.37 17.16 -4.37
C TRP A 18 25.46 15.92 -4.28
N PHE A 19 26.05 14.72 -4.22
CA PHE A 19 25.30 13.46 -4.06
C PHE A 19 25.02 13.07 -2.60
N TRP A 20 25.59 13.77 -1.63
CA TRP A 20 25.46 13.44 -0.20
C TRP A 20 24.01 13.30 0.30
N PRO A 21 23.07 14.18 -0.06
CA PRO A 21 21.67 14.05 0.35
C PRO A 21 21.03 12.74 -0.14
N ASN A 22 21.43 12.23 -1.30
CA ASN A 22 20.90 10.98 -1.87
C ASN A 22 21.37 9.77 -1.04
N ILE A 23 22.65 9.75 -0.66
CA ILE A 23 23.21 8.71 0.21
C ILE A 23 22.47 8.71 1.55
N GLN A 24 22.32 9.88 2.18
CA GLN A 24 21.61 10.00 3.45
C GLN A 24 20.14 9.58 3.34
N GLY A 25 19.44 10.01 2.28
CA GLY A 25 18.05 9.65 2.02
C GLY A 25 17.87 8.13 1.88
N TYR A 26 18.76 7.45 1.16
CA TYR A 26 18.71 6.00 1.00
C TYR A 26 18.91 5.26 2.34
N TYR A 27 19.84 5.72 3.18
CA TYR A 27 20.02 5.13 4.52
C TYR A 27 18.78 5.34 5.41
N ARG A 28 18.17 6.53 5.39
CA ARG A 28 16.91 6.77 6.11
C ARG A 28 15.79 5.88 5.59
N PHE A 29 15.64 5.75 4.27
CA PHE A 29 14.70 4.81 3.66
C PHE A 29 14.88 3.38 4.22
N LYS A 30 16.12 2.87 4.25
CA LYS A 30 16.39 1.54 4.83
C LYS A 30 16.03 1.47 6.32
N GLN A 31 16.23 2.53 7.10
CA GLN A 31 15.80 2.60 8.50
C GLN A 31 14.27 2.59 8.64
N TYR A 32 13.52 3.28 7.76
CA TYR A 32 12.06 3.20 7.73
C TYR A 32 11.58 1.79 7.38
N CYS A 33 12.16 1.17 6.35
CA CYS A 33 11.86 -0.22 5.99
C CYS A 33 12.10 -1.19 7.15
N ALA A 34 13.17 -0.99 7.93
CA ALA A 34 13.52 -1.88 9.04
C ALA A 34 12.62 -1.69 10.26
N ARG A 35 12.19 -0.44 10.56
CA ARG A 35 11.40 -0.11 11.75
C ARG A 35 9.90 -0.28 11.54
N GLU A 36 9.40 0.16 10.39
CA GLU A 36 7.96 0.32 10.13
C GLU A 36 7.49 -0.50 8.93
N GLY A 37 8.40 -0.90 8.04
CA GLY A 37 8.06 -1.67 6.86
C GLY A 37 7.67 -3.11 7.15
N GLY A 38 6.80 -3.67 6.32
CA GLY A 38 6.37 -5.06 6.40
C GLY A 38 4.96 -5.24 6.95
N LEU A 39 4.65 -6.50 7.21
CA LEU A 39 3.36 -6.95 7.71
C LEU A 39 3.36 -6.94 9.24
N GLN A 40 2.33 -6.31 9.81
CA GLN A 40 2.02 -6.33 11.23
C GLN A 40 0.63 -6.94 11.42
N VAL A 41 0.52 -7.89 12.34
CA VAL A 41 -0.72 -8.62 12.63
C VAL A 41 -1.06 -8.43 14.10
N TYR A 42 -2.18 -7.77 14.35
CA TYR A 42 -2.72 -7.45 15.68
C TYR A 42 -3.98 -8.26 16.03
N GLY A 43 -4.53 -8.98 15.06
CA GLY A 43 -5.71 -9.80 15.23
C GLY A 43 -6.04 -10.62 13.99
N LYS A 44 -7.06 -11.45 14.13
CA LYS A 44 -7.50 -12.38 13.09
C LYS A 44 -8.62 -11.80 12.25
N VAL A 45 -8.55 -12.00 10.95
CA VAL A 45 -9.63 -11.69 10.01
C VAL A 45 -10.35 -12.99 9.65
N LEU A 46 -11.65 -13.06 9.95
CA LEU A 46 -12.46 -14.23 9.66
C LEU A 46 -12.91 -14.21 8.19
N PRO A 47 -12.94 -15.38 7.52
CA PRO A 47 -13.43 -15.47 6.15
C PRO A 47 -14.95 -15.30 6.10
N ASN A 48 -15.46 -14.98 4.91
CA ASN A 48 -16.88 -14.90 4.57
C ASN A 48 -17.66 -13.92 5.46
N GLN A 49 -17.02 -12.82 5.86
CA GLN A 49 -17.68 -11.72 6.59
C GLN A 49 -18.05 -10.59 5.64
N GLY A 50 -18.93 -9.69 6.11
CA GLY A 50 -19.26 -8.44 5.44
C GLY A 50 -18.17 -7.39 5.65
N TRP A 51 -17.84 -6.66 4.59
CA TRP A 51 -16.84 -5.58 4.60
C TRP A 51 -17.48 -4.24 4.27
N LEU A 52 -16.91 -3.14 4.74
CA LEU A 52 -17.29 -1.77 4.38
C LEU A 52 -16.32 -1.28 3.30
N ALA A 53 -16.84 -0.67 2.24
CA ALA A 53 -16.03 0.10 1.32
C ALA A 53 -15.48 1.34 2.05
N ALA A 54 -14.20 1.68 1.81
CA ALA A 54 -13.57 2.83 2.44
C ALA A 54 -14.11 4.19 1.94
N GLY A 55 -14.70 4.21 0.75
CA GLY A 55 -15.20 5.40 0.10
C GLY A 55 -16.23 5.08 -0.98
N THR A 56 -16.41 6.05 -1.88
CA THR A 56 -17.40 6.02 -2.96
C THR A 56 -16.76 5.69 -4.33
N ASP A 57 -15.48 5.32 -4.37
CA ASP A 57 -14.84 4.91 -5.61
C ASP A 57 -15.15 3.42 -5.87
N PRO A 58 -15.46 3.00 -7.10
CA PRO A 58 -15.61 1.59 -7.42
C PRO A 58 -14.47 0.69 -6.93
N TYR A 59 -13.22 1.16 -6.94
CA TYR A 59 -12.08 0.42 -6.42
C TYR A 59 -12.24 0.03 -4.93
N ASP A 60 -12.98 0.82 -4.14
CA ASP A 60 -13.16 0.57 -2.71
C ASP A 60 -13.99 -0.67 -2.40
N TYR A 61 -14.90 -1.08 -3.29
CA TYR A 61 -15.62 -2.36 -3.16
C TYR A 61 -14.96 -3.51 -3.92
N GLN A 62 -14.25 -3.22 -5.01
CA GLN A 62 -13.61 -4.24 -5.85
C GLN A 62 -12.47 -4.94 -5.11
N ILE A 63 -11.57 -4.17 -4.50
CA ILE A 63 -10.35 -4.75 -3.94
C ILE A 63 -10.63 -5.70 -2.76
N PRO A 64 -11.54 -5.42 -1.82
CA PRO A 64 -11.90 -6.41 -0.80
C PRO A 64 -12.50 -7.70 -1.41
N LEU A 65 -13.29 -7.59 -2.47
CA LEU A 65 -13.89 -8.74 -3.14
C LEU A 65 -12.87 -9.60 -3.89
N ASP A 66 -11.77 -9.01 -4.39
CA ASP A 66 -10.66 -9.75 -5.01
C ASP A 66 -9.96 -10.72 -4.04
N LEU A 67 -10.15 -10.56 -2.72
CA LEU A 67 -9.61 -11.46 -1.71
C LEU A 67 -10.30 -12.85 -1.68
N LYS A 68 -11.38 -13.05 -2.47
CA LYS A 68 -12.17 -14.29 -2.64
C LYS A 68 -12.89 -14.84 -1.41
N GLN A 69 -12.50 -14.47 -0.19
CA GLN A 69 -13.11 -14.90 1.09
C GLN A 69 -13.88 -13.76 1.77
N VAL A 70 -14.51 -12.89 0.97
CA VAL A 70 -15.39 -11.80 1.44
C VAL A 70 -16.81 -12.11 1.00
N ALA A 71 -17.76 -12.11 1.94
CA ALA A 71 -19.14 -12.49 1.63
C ALA A 71 -19.88 -11.39 0.84
N PHE A 72 -19.67 -10.14 1.22
CA PHE A 72 -20.18 -8.96 0.51
C PHE A 72 -19.41 -7.71 0.96
N VAL A 73 -19.48 -6.65 0.16
CA VAL A 73 -19.00 -5.32 0.54
C VAL A 73 -20.18 -4.35 0.57
N ARG A 74 -20.41 -3.70 1.70
CA ARG A 74 -21.35 -2.59 1.82
C ARG A 74 -20.71 -1.33 1.27
N TYR A 75 -21.30 -0.80 0.21
CA TYR A 75 -20.80 0.33 -0.56
C TYR A 75 -21.84 1.44 -0.56
N GLN A 76 -21.38 2.69 -0.49
CA GLN A 76 -22.21 3.87 -0.67
C GLN A 76 -21.70 4.60 -1.90
N ASP A 77 -22.56 4.85 -2.87
CA ASP A 77 -22.17 5.60 -4.07
C ASP A 77 -22.11 7.11 -3.80
N ALA A 78 -21.68 7.87 -4.81
CA ALA A 78 -21.58 9.33 -4.74
C ALA A 78 -22.92 10.05 -4.52
N THR A 79 -24.06 9.39 -4.81
CA THR A 79 -25.40 9.93 -4.57
C THR A 79 -25.90 9.67 -3.16
N GLY A 80 -25.19 8.82 -2.41
CA GLY A 80 -25.57 8.39 -1.06
C GLY A 80 -26.40 7.11 -1.03
N ALA A 81 -26.72 6.52 -2.18
CA ALA A 81 -27.40 5.23 -2.23
C ALA A 81 -26.46 4.12 -1.74
N ARG A 82 -26.99 3.17 -0.98
CA ARG A 82 -26.22 2.11 -0.35
C ARG A 82 -26.58 0.74 -0.92
N PHE A 83 -25.56 -0.09 -1.11
CA PHE A 83 -25.69 -1.41 -1.69
C PHE A 83 -24.83 -2.42 -0.93
N ASP A 84 -25.29 -3.66 -0.87
CA ASP A 84 -24.42 -4.80 -0.60
C ASP A 84 -23.97 -5.37 -1.97
N VAL A 85 -22.67 -5.33 -2.21
CA VAL A 85 -22.02 -5.74 -3.46
C VAL A 85 -21.42 -7.13 -3.31
N TYR A 86 -21.67 -7.97 -4.31
CA TYR A 86 -21.21 -9.36 -4.35
C TYR A 86 -20.35 -9.57 -5.60
N ALA A 87 -19.26 -10.32 -5.46
CA ALA A 87 -18.51 -10.79 -6.61
C ALA A 87 -19.22 -11.99 -7.24
N LYS A 88 -19.44 -11.91 -8.56
CA LYS A 88 -19.89 -13.02 -9.37
C LYS A 88 -18.67 -13.64 -10.05
N PRO A 89 -18.36 -14.92 -9.81
CA PRO A 89 -17.27 -15.59 -10.50
C PRO A 89 -17.40 -15.48 -12.02
N ASN A 90 -16.28 -15.19 -12.69
CA ASN A 90 -16.21 -15.17 -14.13
C ASN A 90 -15.56 -16.43 -14.66
N PRO A 91 -16.18 -17.17 -15.61
CA PRO A 91 -15.51 -18.28 -16.27
C PRO A 91 -14.43 -17.81 -17.26
N TRP A 92 -14.45 -16.54 -17.68
CA TRP A 92 -13.49 -15.97 -18.62
C TRP A 92 -12.29 -15.34 -17.89
N PRO A 93 -11.13 -15.16 -18.55
CA PRO A 93 -9.94 -14.53 -17.97
C PRO A 93 -10.08 -12.99 -17.84
N LYS A 94 -11.26 -12.53 -17.40
CA LYS A 94 -11.55 -11.15 -17.04
C LYS A 94 -11.83 -11.08 -15.53
N GLY A 95 -11.81 -9.86 -14.98
CA GLY A 95 -12.18 -9.63 -13.58
C GLY A 95 -13.60 -10.13 -13.25
N PRO A 96 -13.92 -10.33 -11.96
CA PRO A 96 -15.27 -10.72 -11.56
C PRO A 96 -16.29 -9.65 -11.99
N ASP A 97 -17.49 -10.10 -12.35
CA ASP A 97 -18.61 -9.18 -12.51
C ASP A 97 -19.19 -8.88 -11.11
N TYR A 98 -19.84 -7.73 -10.91
CA TYR A 98 -20.34 -7.32 -9.60
C TYR A 98 -21.87 -7.21 -9.59
N ILE A 99 -22.50 -7.73 -8.54
CA ILE A 99 -23.95 -7.68 -8.35
C ILE A 99 -24.25 -6.73 -7.20
N PHE A 100 -25.01 -5.68 -7.48
CA PHE A 100 -25.48 -4.71 -6.48
C PHE A 100 -26.87 -5.12 -6.01
N LYS A 101 -27.04 -5.27 -4.70
CA LYS A 101 -28.35 -5.46 -4.08
C LYS A 101 -28.61 -4.31 -3.08
N PRO A 102 -29.87 -3.93 -2.85
CA PRO A 102 -30.21 -3.06 -1.73
C PRO A 102 -29.61 -3.60 -0.43
N VAL A 103 -29.22 -2.70 0.48
CA VAL A 103 -28.63 -3.07 1.77
C VAL A 103 -29.54 -4.02 2.54
N ASP A 104 -28.97 -5.15 2.97
CA ASP A 104 -29.60 -6.06 3.93
C ASP A 104 -29.14 -5.68 5.34
N VAL A 105 -30.03 -5.01 6.08
CA VAL A 105 -29.75 -4.55 7.45
C VAL A 105 -29.50 -5.67 8.45
N THR A 106 -29.92 -6.91 8.13
CA THR A 106 -29.67 -8.08 9.00
C THR A 106 -28.23 -8.55 8.91
N LYS A 107 -27.50 -8.17 7.86
CA LYS A 107 -26.09 -8.52 7.69
C LYS A 107 -25.17 -7.50 8.34
N THR A 108 -24.24 -8.03 9.13
CA THR A 108 -23.23 -7.22 9.81
C THR A 108 -22.01 -6.99 8.92
N VAL A 109 -21.50 -5.77 8.98
CA VAL A 109 -20.22 -5.39 8.38
C VAL A 109 -19.17 -5.36 9.49
N ILE A 110 -18.13 -6.18 9.37
CA ILE A 110 -17.14 -6.44 10.43
C ILE A 110 -15.80 -5.78 10.12
N TYR A 111 -15.44 -5.69 8.84
CA TYR A 111 -14.12 -5.23 8.41
C TYR A 111 -14.22 -4.08 7.44
N MET A 112 -13.15 -3.30 7.34
CA MET A 112 -12.97 -2.28 6.32
C MET A 112 -11.52 -2.31 5.87
N ARG A 113 -11.28 -2.25 4.56
CA ARG A 113 -9.93 -2.14 4.03
C ARG A 113 -9.60 -0.66 3.83
N LYS A 114 -8.55 -0.17 4.48
CA LYS A 114 -8.05 1.20 4.24
C LYS A 114 -6.80 1.15 3.37
N TYR A 115 -6.66 2.16 2.53
CA TYR A 115 -5.44 2.39 1.77
C TYR A 115 -5.01 3.84 1.98
N GLU A 116 -3.75 4.03 2.34
CA GLU A 116 -3.13 5.33 2.47
C GLU A 116 -1.90 5.37 1.56
N PHE A 117 -1.81 6.39 0.73
CA PHE A 117 -0.61 6.68 -0.05
C PHE A 117 -0.13 8.10 0.24
N ILE A 118 1.05 8.19 0.84
CA ILE A 118 1.76 9.45 1.07
C ILE A 118 2.92 9.48 0.08
N ARG A 119 2.82 10.35 -0.92
CA ARG A 119 3.87 10.47 -1.94
C ARG A 119 5.19 11.03 -1.39
N SER A 120 5.10 11.99 -0.46
CA SER A 120 6.24 12.66 0.15
C SER A 120 6.07 12.73 1.66
N ILE A 121 6.94 12.06 2.39
CA ILE A 121 6.99 12.14 3.85
C ILE A 121 7.63 13.47 4.24
N PRO A 122 7.01 14.27 5.13
CA PRO A 122 7.57 15.54 5.56
C PRO A 122 9.01 15.38 6.10
N ASN A 123 9.89 16.28 5.70
CA ASN A 123 11.31 16.30 6.08
C ASN A 123 12.16 15.12 5.57
N GLU A 124 11.62 14.31 4.65
CA GLU A 124 12.34 13.21 4.03
C GLU A 124 12.52 13.45 2.53
N LEU A 125 13.73 13.20 2.05
CA LEU A 125 14.06 13.40 0.64
C LEU A 125 13.51 12.24 -0.17
N ARG A 126 12.51 12.51 -1.02
CA ARG A 126 12.00 11.56 -2.04
C ARG A 126 11.53 10.21 -1.48
N LEU A 127 11.05 10.24 -0.25
CA LEU A 127 10.51 9.08 0.45
C LEU A 127 8.99 9.13 0.42
N GLY A 128 8.37 8.07 -0.05
CA GLY A 128 6.93 7.86 0.01
C GLY A 128 6.57 6.63 0.84
N ARG A 129 5.30 6.56 1.26
CA ARG A 129 4.74 5.45 2.05
C ARG A 129 3.42 5.00 1.46
N TYR A 130 3.27 3.69 1.33
CA TYR A 130 2.00 3.02 1.06
C TYR A 130 1.63 2.20 2.28
N ARG A 131 0.36 2.25 2.68
CA ARG A 131 -0.14 1.46 3.79
C ARG A 131 -1.48 0.84 3.43
N TYR A 132 -1.56 -0.47 3.57
CA TYR A 132 -2.81 -1.21 3.49
C TYR A 132 -3.19 -1.66 4.90
N GLU A 133 -4.43 -1.41 5.29
CA GLU A 133 -4.92 -1.86 6.59
C GLU A 133 -6.21 -2.65 6.47
N VAL A 134 -6.36 -3.64 7.34
CA VAL A 134 -7.66 -4.24 7.64
C VAL A 134 -8.08 -3.74 9.01
N PHE A 135 -9.16 -2.99 9.05
CA PHE A 135 -9.71 -2.35 10.24
C PHE A 135 -10.97 -3.09 10.70
N SER A 136 -11.09 -3.40 11.98
CA SER A 136 -12.32 -3.94 12.57
C SER A 136 -13.29 -2.80 12.85
N THR A 137 -14.45 -2.81 12.21
CA THR A 137 -15.52 -1.82 12.45
C THR A 137 -16.19 -2.04 13.80
N LEU A 138 -16.22 -3.29 14.30
CA LEU A 138 -16.80 -3.62 15.60
C LEU A 138 -15.90 -3.22 16.77
N GLU A 139 -14.59 -3.50 16.66
CA GLU A 139 -13.61 -3.23 17.73
C GLU A 139 -12.95 -1.86 17.59
N ASN A 140 -13.23 -1.13 16.50
CA ASN A 140 -12.65 0.16 16.16
C ASN A 140 -11.11 0.18 16.23
N ARG A 141 -10.45 -0.88 15.75
CA ARG A 141 -8.98 -1.01 15.73
C ARG A 141 -8.45 -1.70 14.47
N THR A 142 -7.19 -1.42 14.12
CA THR A 142 -6.48 -2.12 13.05
C THR A 142 -6.13 -3.55 13.47
N LEU A 143 -6.49 -4.52 12.63
CA LEU A 143 -6.17 -5.93 12.83
C LEU A 143 -4.92 -6.36 12.05
N ILE A 144 -4.75 -5.80 10.85
CA ILE A 144 -3.60 -6.09 9.99
C ILE A 144 -3.16 -4.78 9.35
N SER A 145 -1.85 -4.53 9.32
CA SER A 145 -1.25 -3.43 8.56
C SER A 145 -0.11 -3.95 7.71
N LEU A 146 -0.06 -3.54 6.45
CA LEU A 146 1.07 -3.77 5.56
C LEU A 146 1.59 -2.41 5.11
N THR A 147 2.78 -2.05 5.60
CA THR A 147 3.42 -0.79 5.25
C THR A 147 4.57 -1.06 4.29
N ASN A 148 4.64 -0.31 3.20
CA ASN A 148 5.77 -0.29 2.28
C ASN A 148 6.26 1.13 2.10
N PHE A 149 7.57 1.31 2.03
CA PHE A 149 8.18 2.59 1.68
C PHE A 149 8.70 2.52 0.26
N GLN A 150 8.64 3.65 -0.43
CA GLN A 150 9.29 3.85 -1.71
C GLN A 150 10.32 4.97 -1.58
N TYR A 151 11.47 4.80 -2.21
CA TYR A 151 12.47 5.85 -2.31
C TYR A 151 12.79 6.10 -3.77
N GLU A 152 12.64 7.35 -4.23
CA GLU A 152 13.03 7.73 -5.58
C GLU A 152 14.54 8.00 -5.62
N GLU A 153 15.28 7.21 -6.40
CA GLU A 153 16.75 7.29 -6.43
C GLU A 153 17.23 8.57 -7.12
N PHE A 154 16.49 9.02 -8.14
CA PHE A 154 16.74 10.24 -8.89
C PHE A 154 15.55 11.20 -8.82
N GLU A 155 15.83 12.51 -8.89
CA GLU A 155 14.78 13.49 -9.17
C GLU A 155 14.33 13.30 -10.61
N ARG A 156 13.13 12.75 -10.81
CA ARG A 156 12.63 12.41 -12.16
C ARG A 156 12.74 13.57 -13.13
N ASP A 157 12.34 14.76 -12.71
CA ASP A 157 12.33 15.97 -13.55
C ASP A 157 13.74 16.45 -13.96
N LYS A 158 14.79 15.90 -13.34
CA LYS A 158 16.20 16.17 -13.68
C LYS A 158 16.89 15.01 -14.41
N THR A 159 16.16 13.93 -14.73
CA THR A 159 16.70 12.80 -15.49
C THR A 159 16.30 12.87 -16.96
N PHE A 160 17.18 12.35 -17.83
CA PHE A 160 16.86 12.19 -19.25
C PHE A 160 15.63 11.28 -19.40
N LEU A 161 14.57 11.78 -20.05
CA LEU A 161 13.27 11.11 -20.23
C LEU A 161 12.42 10.89 -18.96
N ALA A 162 12.73 11.55 -17.84
CA ALA A 162 11.97 11.42 -16.59
C ALA A 162 11.80 9.96 -16.13
N ALA A 163 12.82 9.13 -16.33
CA ALA A 163 12.76 7.70 -16.10
C ALA A 163 12.37 7.38 -14.65
N PRO A 164 11.37 6.50 -14.42
CA PRO A 164 10.98 6.11 -13.07
C PRO A 164 12.12 5.33 -12.42
N SER A 165 12.66 5.86 -11.34
CA SER A 165 13.65 5.18 -10.49
C SER A 165 13.12 5.17 -9.07
N TYR A 166 12.58 4.05 -8.64
CA TYR A 166 12.22 3.89 -7.24
C TYR A 166 12.56 2.49 -6.77
N VAL A 167 12.94 2.41 -5.50
CA VAL A 167 13.16 1.15 -4.79
C VAL A 167 12.11 0.99 -3.72
N LEU A 168 11.63 -0.23 -3.53
CA LEU A 168 10.68 -0.61 -2.49
C LEU A 168 11.38 -1.39 -1.37
N CYS A 169 10.75 -1.50 -0.20
CA CYS A 169 11.27 -2.38 0.85
C CYS A 169 11.22 -3.85 0.38
N GLU A 170 12.36 -4.54 0.43
CA GLU A 170 12.50 -5.94 -0.04
C GLU A 170 11.65 -6.96 0.73
N ARG A 171 11.28 -6.66 1.98
CA ARG A 171 10.61 -7.60 2.90
C ARG A 171 9.09 -7.58 2.83
N VAL A 172 8.50 -6.79 1.95
CA VAL A 172 7.05 -6.59 1.91
C VAL A 172 6.45 -7.62 0.95
N PRO A 173 5.54 -8.50 1.41
CA PRO A 173 4.82 -9.40 0.51
C PRO A 173 4.11 -8.60 -0.58
N SER A 174 4.06 -9.15 -1.80
CA SER A 174 3.26 -8.56 -2.87
C SER A 174 1.80 -8.40 -2.41
N PRO A 175 1.03 -7.46 -2.98
CA PRO A 175 -0.40 -7.32 -2.67
C PRO A 175 -1.19 -8.62 -2.86
N SER A 176 -0.79 -9.46 -3.83
CA SER A 176 -1.36 -10.80 -4.03
C SER A 176 -1.04 -11.78 -2.90
N LYS A 177 0.17 -11.75 -2.34
CA LYS A 177 0.50 -12.55 -1.15
C LYS A 177 -0.19 -12.01 0.10
N PHE A 178 -0.40 -10.69 0.18
CA PHE A 178 -1.12 -10.09 1.30
C PHE A 178 -2.56 -10.63 1.41
N SER A 179 -3.26 -10.82 0.29
CA SER A 179 -4.62 -11.38 0.29
C SER A 179 -4.67 -12.81 0.80
N GLU A 180 -3.68 -13.63 0.47
CA GLU A 180 -3.52 -14.98 1.01
C GLU A 180 -3.27 -14.95 2.52
N ILE A 181 -2.39 -14.06 2.97
CA ILE A 181 -2.00 -13.96 4.37
C ILE A 181 -3.17 -13.50 5.27
N ILE A 182 -4.01 -12.56 4.81
CA ILE A 182 -5.12 -12.00 5.60
C ILE A 182 -5.96 -13.10 6.27
N PHE A 183 -6.28 -14.17 5.55
CA PHE A 183 -7.13 -15.26 6.05
C PHE A 183 -6.35 -16.50 6.53
N GLN A 184 -5.10 -16.67 6.12
CA GLN A 184 -4.28 -17.86 6.44
C GLN A 184 -3.54 -17.78 7.78
N LEU A 185 -3.61 -16.65 8.50
CA LEU A 185 -3.08 -16.52 9.85
C LEU A 185 -3.91 -17.37 10.84
N ARG A 186 -3.82 -18.71 10.71
CA ARG A 186 -4.28 -19.69 11.70
C ARG A 186 -3.13 -19.96 12.66
N ASN A 187 -3.36 -19.64 13.93
CA ASN A 187 -2.64 -20.02 15.15
C ASN A 187 -1.32 -20.78 14.90
N LYS A 188 -0.21 -20.04 14.90
CA LYS A 188 1.04 -20.55 15.47
C LYS A 188 1.03 -20.28 16.97
#